data_AF-A0AAU2ZLJ4-F1
#
_entry.id   AF-A0AAU2ZLJ4-F1
#
_cell.length_a   1.000
_cell.length_b   1.000
_cell.length_c   1.000
_cell.angle_alpha   90.00
_cell.angle_beta   90.00
_cell.angle_gamma   90.00
#
_symmetry.space_group_name_H-M   'P 1'
#
loop_
_entity.id
_entity.type
_entity.pdbx_description
1 polymer ?
#
loop_
_entity_poly.entity_id
_entity_poly.type
_entity_poly.pdbx_seq_one_letter_code
_entity_poly.pdbx_strand_id
1 'polypeptide(L)'
;MSENTEDIGRNAENAARSLVELVSGLQARGIEHSLEAHRIYSFLTHCAGNMKTALTLLRTSVEGLQDKGLLMSDYRGEPLDEVLQRYTESTAAAEQLAGVLGESDSAVERRAYKEGASGETEPTTADRFFADLVTDLRDRGIEYPLEAYRIYSFLTRCAGEIRTALTLLKTCREGLHDDEVLQRYAESSRTAEQFAAMLGKAYSAVGHLAYKETPEGQESAAGS
;
A
#
# COMPACT_ATOMS: atom_id res chain seq x y z
N MET A 1 22.48 14.44 -3.42
CA MET A 1 21.70 13.23 -3.13
C MET A 1 20.18 13.51 -3.10
N SER A 2 19.59 14.24 -4.06
CA SER A 2 18.14 14.56 -4.03
C SER A 2 17.31 13.94 -5.16
N GLU A 3 17.95 13.41 -6.21
CA GLU A 3 17.23 12.90 -7.39
C GLU A 3 16.56 11.52 -7.13
N ASN A 4 17.15 10.67 -6.29
CA ASN A 4 16.67 9.31 -6.05
C ASN A 4 15.40 9.23 -5.18
N THR A 5 15.19 10.19 -4.29
CA THR A 5 14.10 10.18 -3.29
C THR A 5 12.85 10.91 -3.79
N GLU A 6 13.01 11.82 -4.74
CA GLU A 6 11.91 12.51 -5.42
C GLU A 6 11.11 11.55 -6.33
N ASP A 7 11.77 10.57 -6.96
CA ASP A 7 11.10 9.61 -7.85
C ASP A 7 10.11 8.69 -7.12
N ILE A 8 10.53 8.06 -6.03
CA ILE A 8 9.68 7.14 -5.24
C ILE A 8 8.47 7.90 -4.68
N GLY A 9 8.71 9.10 -4.12
CA GLY A 9 7.65 9.95 -3.60
C GLY A 9 6.67 10.40 -4.69
N ARG A 10 7.18 10.76 -5.88
CA ARG A 10 6.37 11.15 -7.03
C ARG A 10 5.53 10.00 -7.57
N ASN A 11 6.08 8.80 -7.66
CA ASN A 11 5.35 7.62 -8.12
C ASN A 11 4.24 7.23 -7.14
N ALA A 12 4.51 7.28 -5.83
CA ALA A 12 3.50 7.14 -4.79
C ALA A 12 2.41 8.23 -4.91
N GLU A 13 2.77 9.49 -5.11
CA GLU A 13 1.78 10.57 -5.26
C GLU A 13 0.88 10.37 -6.49
N ASN A 14 1.47 10.00 -7.64
CA ASN A 14 0.72 9.74 -8.87
C ASN A 14 -0.22 8.53 -8.73
N ALA A 15 0.21 7.46 -8.05
CA ALA A 15 -0.64 6.32 -7.71
C ALA A 15 -1.85 6.76 -6.87
N ALA A 16 -1.63 7.58 -5.84
CA ALA A 16 -2.70 8.06 -4.97
C ALA A 16 -3.68 8.96 -5.72
N ARG A 17 -3.16 9.86 -6.56
CA ARG A 17 -4.00 10.75 -7.37
C ARG A 17 -4.90 9.95 -8.32
N SER A 18 -4.32 8.97 -9.01
CA SER A 18 -5.07 8.10 -9.94
C SER A 18 -6.15 7.29 -9.22
N LEU A 19 -5.86 6.76 -8.03
CA LEU A 19 -6.84 6.04 -7.22
C LEU A 19 -7.97 6.96 -6.73
N VAL A 20 -7.65 8.17 -6.27
CA VAL A 20 -8.65 9.17 -5.84
C VAL A 20 -9.53 9.60 -7.01
N GLU A 21 -8.95 9.82 -8.19
CA GLU A 21 -9.68 10.16 -9.41
C GLU A 21 -10.64 9.04 -9.80
N LEU A 22 -10.19 7.78 -9.73
CA LEU A 22 -11.06 6.62 -9.92
C LEU A 22 -12.21 6.65 -8.92
N VAL A 23 -11.95 6.70 -7.61
CA VAL A 23 -12.99 6.67 -6.56
C VAL A 23 -13.97 7.83 -6.71
N SER A 24 -13.47 9.04 -7.03
CA SER A 24 -14.32 10.21 -7.28
C SER A 24 -15.20 10.03 -8.51
N GLY A 25 -14.65 9.43 -9.58
CA GLY A 25 -15.40 9.05 -10.77
C GLY A 25 -16.51 8.04 -10.47
N LEU A 26 -16.23 7.05 -9.61
CA LEU A 26 -17.23 6.07 -9.15
C LEU A 26 -18.35 6.73 -8.34
N GLN A 27 -17.99 7.65 -7.44
CA GLN A 27 -18.97 8.42 -6.65
C GLN A 27 -19.88 9.25 -7.55
N ALA A 28 -19.34 9.89 -8.58
CA ALA A 28 -20.08 10.79 -9.45
C ALA A 28 -21.04 10.06 -10.40
N ARG A 29 -20.66 8.89 -10.90
CA ARG A 29 -21.41 8.17 -11.94
C ARG A 29 -22.48 7.23 -11.37
N GLY A 30 -22.30 6.75 -10.14
CA GLY A 30 -23.01 5.56 -9.69
C GLY A 30 -22.59 4.33 -10.51
N ILE A 31 -22.80 3.13 -9.98
CA ILE A 31 -22.41 1.90 -10.66
C ILE A 31 -23.68 1.19 -11.12
N GLU A 32 -23.92 1.21 -12.43
CA GLU A 32 -25.19 0.74 -13.02
C GLU A 32 -25.17 -0.76 -13.38
N HIS A 33 -23.99 -1.39 -13.52
CA HIS A 33 -23.86 -2.76 -14.03
C HIS A 33 -22.93 -3.64 -13.19
N SER A 34 -23.33 -4.91 -13.00
CA SER A 34 -22.60 -5.90 -12.21
C SER A 34 -21.19 -6.20 -12.75
N LEU A 35 -21.00 -6.20 -14.07
CA LEU A 35 -19.69 -6.42 -14.70
C LEU A 35 -18.71 -5.26 -14.45
N GLU A 36 -19.20 -4.02 -14.43
CA GLU A 36 -18.37 -2.86 -14.13
C GLU A 36 -17.98 -2.84 -12.65
N ALA A 37 -18.94 -3.09 -11.76
CA ALA A 37 -18.72 -3.26 -10.32
C ALA A 37 -17.64 -4.33 -10.04
N HIS A 38 -17.71 -5.45 -10.75
CA HIS A 38 -16.77 -6.54 -10.65
C HIS A 38 -15.36 -6.15 -11.12
N ARG A 39 -15.23 -5.48 -12.27
CA ARG A 39 -13.93 -5.01 -12.79
C ARG A 39 -13.26 -4.04 -11.81
N ILE A 40 -14.05 -3.11 -11.25
CA ILE A 40 -13.57 -2.17 -10.23
C ILE A 40 -13.13 -2.93 -8.98
N TYR A 41 -13.91 -3.90 -8.52
CA TYR A 41 -13.56 -4.73 -7.37
C TYR A 41 -12.23 -5.46 -7.57
N SER A 42 -12.09 -6.17 -8.68
CA SER A 42 -10.86 -6.87 -9.06
C SER A 42 -9.66 -5.94 -9.06
N PHE A 43 -9.79 -4.78 -9.71
CA PHE A 43 -8.76 -3.75 -9.71
C PHE A 43 -8.34 -3.32 -8.28
N LEU A 44 -9.31 -3.02 -7.40
CA LEU A 44 -9.02 -2.60 -6.03
C LEU A 44 -8.34 -3.70 -5.20
N THR A 45 -8.75 -4.96 -5.41
CA THR A 45 -8.10 -6.11 -4.77
C THR A 45 -6.69 -6.34 -5.31
N HIS A 46 -6.48 -6.16 -6.62
CA HIS A 46 -5.16 -6.21 -7.23
C HIS A 46 -4.20 -5.16 -6.63
N CYS A 47 -4.67 -3.92 -6.49
CA CYS A 47 -3.93 -2.86 -5.81
C CYS A 47 -3.53 -3.25 -4.37
N ALA A 48 -4.42 -3.90 -3.62
CA ALA A 48 -4.09 -4.40 -2.28
C ALA A 48 -2.99 -5.46 -2.31
N GLY A 49 -2.96 -6.32 -3.34
CA GLY A 49 -1.86 -7.25 -3.60
C GLY A 49 -0.52 -6.54 -3.80
N ASN A 50 -0.48 -5.47 -4.59
CA ASN A 50 0.75 -4.68 -4.78
C ASN A 50 1.17 -3.95 -3.49
N MET A 51 0.21 -3.46 -2.69
CA MET A 51 0.50 -2.88 -1.37
C MET A 51 1.13 -3.89 -0.41
N LYS A 52 0.70 -5.15 -0.44
CA LYS A 52 1.36 -6.23 0.34
C LYS A 52 2.83 -6.30 -0.01
N THR A 53 3.18 -6.32 -1.30
CA THR A 53 4.58 -6.36 -1.74
C THR A 53 5.36 -5.12 -1.28
N ALA A 54 4.79 -3.92 -1.39
CA ALA A 54 5.41 -2.70 -0.90
C ALA A 54 5.67 -2.77 0.62
N LEU A 55 4.72 -3.30 1.41
CA LEU A 55 4.85 -3.48 2.85
C LEU A 55 5.95 -4.48 3.22
N THR A 56 6.07 -5.58 2.48
CA THR A 56 7.16 -6.53 2.66
C THR A 56 8.51 -5.85 2.45
N LEU A 57 8.66 -5.05 1.38
CA LEU A 57 9.90 -4.34 1.07
C LEU A 57 10.23 -3.27 2.12
N LEU A 58 9.22 -2.54 2.58
CA LEU A 58 9.33 -1.56 3.68
C LEU A 58 9.83 -2.22 4.97
N ARG A 59 9.21 -3.34 5.37
CA ARG A 59 9.61 -4.10 6.55
C ARG A 59 11.07 -4.52 6.45
N THR A 60 11.44 -5.20 5.37
CA THR A 60 12.82 -5.69 5.17
C THR A 60 13.84 -4.55 5.17
N SER A 61 13.48 -3.38 4.61
CA SER A 61 14.39 -2.23 4.62
C SER A 61 14.60 -1.68 6.03
N VAL A 62 13.52 -1.51 6.81
CA VAL A 62 13.63 -1.04 8.21
C VAL A 62 14.36 -2.05 9.09
N GLU A 63 14.10 -3.35 8.94
CA GLU A 63 14.84 -4.43 9.62
C GLU A 63 16.34 -4.37 9.25
N GLY A 64 16.67 -4.18 7.97
CA GLY A 64 18.05 -4.01 7.52
C GLY A 64 18.75 -2.79 8.13
N LEU A 65 18.03 -1.68 8.34
CA LEU A 65 18.56 -0.49 9.04
C LEU A 65 18.76 -0.76 10.54
N GLN A 66 17.85 -1.52 11.15
CA GLN A 66 17.96 -1.97 12.55
C GLN A 66 19.18 -2.86 12.75
N ASP A 67 19.38 -3.86 11.90
CA ASP A 67 20.49 -4.82 11.99
C ASP A 67 21.85 -4.15 11.85
N LYS A 68 21.93 -3.08 11.04
CA LYS A 68 23.11 -2.22 10.89
C LYS A 68 23.31 -1.26 12.08
N GLY A 69 22.38 -1.23 13.04
CA GLY A 69 22.42 -0.35 14.20
C GLY A 69 22.20 1.13 13.86
N LEU A 70 21.62 1.43 12.69
CA LEU A 70 21.46 2.79 12.16
C LEU A 70 20.18 3.49 12.63
N LEU A 71 19.26 2.76 13.25
CA LEU A 71 18.04 3.33 13.82
C LEU A 71 18.26 3.84 15.25
N MET A 72 17.56 4.91 15.58
CA MET A 72 17.40 5.42 16.94
C MET A 72 15.97 5.93 17.14
N SER A 73 15.53 6.09 18.39
CA SER A 73 14.27 6.79 18.65
C SER A 73 14.43 8.27 18.32
N ASP A 74 13.33 8.88 17.87
CA ASP A 74 13.30 10.31 17.63
C ASP A 74 13.30 11.12 18.95
N TYR A 75 13.20 12.44 18.82
CA TYR A 75 13.24 13.36 19.96
C TYR A 75 12.05 13.22 20.92
N ARG A 76 11.02 12.42 20.60
CA ARG A 76 9.85 12.23 21.47
C ARG A 76 10.12 11.27 22.64
N GLY A 77 11.28 10.60 22.65
CA GLY A 77 11.79 9.89 23.83
C GLY A 77 11.17 8.52 24.10
N GLU A 78 10.43 7.95 23.15
CA GLU A 78 9.95 6.57 23.26
C GLU A 78 11.11 5.56 23.11
N PRO A 79 11.12 4.44 23.85
CA PRO A 79 12.15 3.42 23.72
C PRO A 79 12.17 2.81 22.31
N LEU A 80 13.35 2.70 21.71
CA LEU A 80 13.51 2.22 20.33
C LEU A 80 12.96 0.80 20.15
N ASP A 81 13.16 -0.07 21.13
CA ASP A 81 12.66 -1.45 21.14
C ASP A 81 11.12 -1.52 21.12
N GLU A 82 10.44 -0.68 21.90
CA GLU A 82 8.99 -0.58 21.90
C GLU A 82 8.43 -0.02 20.58
N VAL A 83 9.13 0.95 19.98
CA VAL A 83 8.79 1.50 18.66
C VAL A 83 8.93 0.44 17.58
N LEU A 84 10.05 -0.29 17.56
CA LEU A 84 10.32 -1.34 16.60
C LEU A 84 9.35 -2.51 16.74
N GLN A 85 9.00 -2.91 17.98
CA GLN A 85 8.00 -3.93 18.20
C GLN A 85 6.65 -3.55 17.59
N ARG A 86 6.14 -2.34 17.91
CA ARG A 86 4.86 -1.86 17.35
C ARG A 86 4.91 -1.73 15.83
N TYR A 87 6.04 -1.28 15.29
CA TYR A 87 6.26 -1.22 13.85
C TYR A 87 6.14 -2.59 13.20
N THR A 88 6.88 -3.58 13.70
CA THR A 88 6.93 -4.94 13.15
C THR A 88 5.56 -5.62 13.24
N GLU A 89 4.92 -5.56 14.41
CA GLU A 89 3.59 -6.13 14.61
C GLU A 89 2.55 -5.47 13.69
N SER A 90 2.58 -4.15 13.58
CA SER A 90 1.60 -3.42 12.79
C SER A 90 1.78 -3.63 11.29
N THR A 91 3.03 -3.65 10.83
CA THR A 91 3.39 -3.89 9.43
C THR A 91 3.05 -5.32 9.03
N ALA A 92 3.38 -6.32 9.86
CA ALA A 92 3.05 -7.71 9.58
C ALA A 92 1.53 -7.93 9.51
N ALA A 93 0.75 -7.32 10.39
CA ALA A 93 -0.70 -7.37 10.32
C ALA A 93 -1.25 -6.67 9.07
N ALA A 94 -0.70 -5.51 8.70
CA ALA A 94 -1.08 -4.80 7.48
C ALA A 94 -0.77 -5.64 6.23
N GLU A 95 0.40 -6.29 6.16
CA GLU A 95 0.79 -7.19 5.07
C GLU A 95 -0.18 -8.37 4.93
N GLN A 96 -0.57 -9.00 6.04
CA GLN A 96 -1.55 -10.10 6.03
C GLN A 96 -2.91 -9.64 5.51
N LEU A 97 -3.41 -8.51 6.00
CA LEU A 97 -4.72 -7.96 5.60
C LEU A 97 -4.71 -7.54 4.12
N ALA A 98 -3.63 -6.93 3.64
CA ALA A 98 -3.42 -6.62 2.22
C ALA A 98 -3.42 -7.90 1.36
N GLY A 99 -2.81 -8.98 1.88
CA GLY A 99 -2.85 -10.30 1.24
C GLY A 99 -4.25 -10.87 1.14
N VAL A 100 -5.02 -10.86 2.22
CA VAL A 100 -6.42 -11.33 2.21
C VAL A 100 -7.27 -10.52 1.23
N LEU A 101 -7.06 -9.20 1.18
CA LEU A 101 -7.71 -8.33 0.19
C LEU A 101 -7.30 -8.70 -1.24
N GLY A 102 -6.01 -8.93 -1.51
CA GLY A 102 -5.51 -9.26 -2.85
C GLY A 102 -5.83 -10.68 -3.33
N GLU A 103 -5.86 -11.66 -2.44
CA GLU A 103 -6.20 -13.05 -2.78
C GLU A 103 -7.65 -13.21 -3.23
N SER A 104 -8.51 -12.23 -2.88
CA SER A 104 -9.89 -12.17 -3.33
C SER A 104 -10.05 -12.02 -4.84
N ASP A 105 -9.02 -11.52 -5.54
CA ASP A 105 -8.98 -11.38 -6.99
C ASP A 105 -8.74 -12.73 -7.70
N SER A 106 -7.83 -13.56 -7.16
CA SER A 106 -7.38 -14.81 -7.77
C SER A 106 -8.43 -15.93 -7.85
N ALA A 107 -9.47 -15.87 -7.01
CA ALA A 107 -10.59 -16.80 -7.05
C ALA A 107 -11.69 -16.35 -8.03
N VAL A 108 -11.71 -15.05 -8.35
CA VAL A 108 -12.74 -14.38 -9.11
C VAL A 108 -12.35 -14.30 -10.59
N GLU A 109 -11.08 -13.98 -10.89
CA GLU A 109 -10.51 -14.13 -12.25
C GLU A 109 -10.69 -15.56 -12.78
N ARG A 110 -10.50 -16.59 -11.95
CA ARG A 110 -10.70 -18.00 -12.33
C ARG A 110 -12.15 -18.34 -12.72
N ARG A 111 -13.14 -17.56 -12.26
CA ARG A 111 -14.56 -17.75 -12.58
C ARG A 111 -14.95 -16.93 -13.82
N ALA A 112 -14.46 -15.70 -13.93
CA ALA A 112 -14.66 -14.83 -15.11
C ALA A 112 -13.96 -15.36 -16.38
N TYR A 113 -12.81 -16.04 -16.25
CA TYR A 113 -12.11 -16.66 -17.39
C TYR A 113 -12.90 -17.78 -18.07
N LYS A 114 -13.94 -18.33 -17.42
CA LYS A 114 -14.84 -19.32 -18.04
C LYS A 114 -15.98 -18.69 -18.85
N GLU A 115 -16.26 -17.40 -18.68
CA GLU A 115 -17.35 -16.70 -19.35
C GLU A 115 -16.83 -15.47 -20.13
N GLY A 116 -16.10 -15.74 -21.22
CA GLY A 116 -16.24 -14.97 -22.46
C GLY A 116 -15.71 -13.54 -22.52
N ALA A 117 -14.74 -13.10 -21.71
CA ALA A 117 -14.08 -11.81 -21.90
C ALA A 117 -12.70 -11.96 -22.56
N SER A 118 -12.65 -11.92 -23.89
CA SER A 118 -11.41 -11.90 -24.69
C SER A 118 -10.86 -10.48 -24.91
N GLY A 119 -11.07 -9.56 -23.96
CA GLY A 119 -10.47 -8.23 -24.01
C GLY A 119 -9.27 -8.23 -23.09
N GLU A 120 -8.07 -8.00 -23.61
CA GLU A 120 -6.92 -7.61 -22.80
C GLU A 120 -7.35 -6.44 -21.92
N THR A 121 -7.54 -6.69 -20.63
CA THR A 121 -7.71 -5.62 -19.64
C THR A 121 -6.35 -4.94 -19.57
N GLU A 122 -6.19 -3.84 -20.32
CA GLU A 122 -5.05 -2.96 -20.09
C GLU A 122 -5.01 -2.63 -18.59
N PRO A 123 -3.85 -2.79 -17.93
CA PRO A 123 -3.70 -2.43 -16.53
C PRO A 123 -4.14 -0.98 -16.38
N THR A 124 -5.00 -0.71 -15.41
CA THR A 124 -5.46 0.66 -15.19
C THR A 124 -4.24 1.55 -14.89
N THR A 125 -4.37 2.85 -15.12
CA THR A 125 -3.32 3.81 -14.80
C THR A 125 -2.79 3.65 -13.37
N ALA A 126 -3.67 3.33 -12.42
CA ALA A 126 -3.30 3.09 -11.03
C ALA A 126 -2.55 1.76 -10.82
N ASP A 127 -2.88 0.67 -11.54
CA ASP A 127 -2.11 -0.59 -11.46
C ASP A 127 -0.67 -0.38 -11.90
N ARG A 128 -0.47 0.32 -13.01
CA ARG A 128 0.87 0.64 -13.52
C ARG A 128 1.66 1.43 -12.48
N PHE A 129 1.04 2.44 -11.86
CA PHE A 129 1.71 3.23 -10.83
C PHE A 129 2.07 2.44 -9.57
N PHE A 130 1.24 1.47 -9.15
CA PHE A 130 1.60 0.58 -8.03
C PHE A 130 2.73 -0.37 -8.41
N ALA A 131 2.75 -0.89 -9.64
CA ALA A 131 3.83 -1.74 -10.14
C ALA A 131 5.16 -0.97 -10.23
N ASP A 132 5.12 0.27 -10.71
CA ASP A 132 6.29 1.16 -10.78
C ASP A 132 6.82 1.46 -9.38
N LEU A 133 5.94 1.77 -8.42
CA LEU A 133 6.35 1.97 -7.01
C LEU A 133 7.02 0.72 -6.43
N VAL A 134 6.44 -0.48 -6.64
CA VAL A 134 7.01 -1.74 -6.15
C VAL A 134 8.38 -2.00 -6.79
N THR A 135 8.53 -1.69 -8.07
CA THR A 135 9.80 -1.81 -8.80
C THR A 135 10.84 -0.87 -8.23
N ASP A 136 10.51 0.40 -8.04
CA ASP A 136 11.41 1.38 -7.44
C ASP A 136 11.84 1.00 -6.02
N LEU A 137 10.90 0.55 -5.19
CA LEU A 137 11.20 0.09 -3.82
C LEU A 137 12.13 -1.12 -3.82
N ARG A 138 11.96 -2.04 -4.78
CA ARG A 138 12.82 -3.21 -4.93
C ARG A 138 14.23 -2.82 -5.36
N ASP A 139 14.33 -1.93 -6.32
CA ASP A 139 15.61 -1.59 -6.97
C ASP A 139 16.45 -0.63 -6.13
N ARG A 140 15.80 0.31 -5.43
CA ARG A 140 16.46 1.37 -4.68
C ARG A 140 16.47 1.12 -3.17
N GLY A 141 15.51 0.35 -2.64
CA GLY A 141 15.34 0.18 -1.21
C GLY A 141 14.98 1.48 -0.49
N ILE A 142 14.99 1.44 0.84
CA ILE A 142 14.74 2.61 1.69
C ILE A 142 15.98 2.87 2.53
N GLU A 143 16.49 4.09 2.42
CA GLU A 143 17.72 4.50 3.11
C GLU A 143 17.42 5.19 4.45
N TYR A 144 16.26 5.84 4.57
CA TYR A 144 15.92 6.64 5.75
C TYR A 144 14.52 6.38 6.32
N PRO A 145 14.33 6.49 7.65
CA PRO A 145 13.01 6.40 8.28
C PRO A 145 11.98 7.39 7.72
N LEU A 146 12.42 8.59 7.33
CA LEU A 146 11.55 9.61 6.74
C LEU A 146 10.93 9.14 5.41
N GLU A 147 11.66 8.37 4.61
CA GLU A 147 11.14 7.81 3.35
C GLU A 147 10.09 6.74 3.63
N ALA A 148 10.39 5.82 4.55
CA ALA A 148 9.40 4.85 5.02
C ALA A 148 8.14 5.55 5.51
N TYR A 149 8.27 6.63 6.30
CA TYR A 149 7.14 7.41 6.79
C TYR A 149 6.28 7.98 5.66
N ARG A 150 6.89 8.55 4.61
CA ARG A 150 6.19 9.06 3.43
C ARG A 150 5.44 7.96 2.69
N ILE A 151 6.08 6.81 2.48
CA ILE A 151 5.46 5.67 1.80
C ILE A 151 4.31 5.11 2.63
N TYR A 152 4.45 4.97 3.95
CA TYR A 152 3.35 4.57 4.83
C TYR A 152 2.19 5.56 4.83
N SER A 153 2.47 6.87 4.79
CA SER A 153 1.42 7.89 4.64
C SER A 153 0.61 7.67 3.37
N PHE A 154 1.30 7.39 2.26
CA PHE A 154 0.69 7.06 0.98
C PHE A 154 -0.16 5.78 1.07
N LEU A 155 0.41 4.67 1.57
CA LEU A 155 -0.30 3.40 1.70
C LEU A 155 -1.53 3.54 2.59
N THR A 156 -1.44 4.30 3.69
CA THR A 156 -2.57 4.59 4.58
C THR A 156 -3.69 5.30 3.84
N ARG A 157 -3.36 6.31 3.01
CA ARG A 157 -4.34 7.01 2.17
C ARG A 157 -5.00 6.05 1.19
N CYS A 158 -4.22 5.25 0.47
CA CYS A 158 -4.78 4.34 -0.52
C CYS A 158 -5.66 3.24 0.09
N ALA A 159 -5.32 2.73 1.28
CA ALA A 159 -6.19 1.83 2.02
C ALA A 159 -7.54 2.48 2.37
N GLY A 160 -7.53 3.78 2.71
CA GLY A 160 -8.74 4.58 2.91
C GLY A 160 -9.59 4.70 1.64
N GLU A 161 -8.97 4.92 0.49
CA GLU A 161 -9.67 4.97 -0.81
C GLU A 161 -10.25 3.61 -1.20
N ILE A 162 -9.50 2.51 -1.03
CA ILE A 162 -9.99 1.14 -1.26
C ILE A 162 -11.22 0.87 -0.40
N ARG A 163 -11.17 1.20 0.90
CA ARG A 163 -12.33 1.06 1.80
C ARG A 163 -13.55 1.85 1.30
N THR A 164 -13.35 3.11 0.90
CA THR A 164 -14.43 3.96 0.39
C THR A 164 -15.06 3.37 -0.86
N ALA A 165 -14.24 2.93 -1.81
CA ALA A 165 -14.69 2.33 -3.05
C ALA A 165 -15.50 1.03 -2.82
N LEU A 166 -15.01 0.15 -1.93
CA LEU A 166 -15.72 -1.06 -1.53
C LEU A 166 -17.06 -0.76 -0.84
N THR A 167 -17.13 0.31 -0.04
CA THR A 167 -18.38 0.75 0.60
C THR A 167 -19.38 1.28 -0.44
N LEU A 168 -18.91 2.04 -1.43
CA LEU A 168 -19.74 2.56 -2.51
C LEU A 168 -20.33 1.44 -3.37
N LEU A 169 -19.52 0.42 -3.68
CA LEU A 169 -19.95 -0.79 -4.38
C LEU A 169 -21.12 -1.48 -3.66
N LYS A 170 -21.10 -1.53 -2.32
CA LYS A 170 -22.21 -2.05 -1.50
C LYS A 170 -23.48 -1.19 -1.62
N THR A 171 -23.34 0.12 -1.73
CA THR A 171 -24.50 1.05 -1.80
C THR A 171 -25.16 1.13 -3.18
N CYS A 172 -24.48 0.71 -4.26
CA CYS A 172 -25.03 0.65 -5.62
C CYS A 172 -26.00 -0.54 -5.83
N ARG A 173 -26.83 -0.80 -4.81
CA ARG A 173 -27.59 -2.03 -4.51
C ARG A 173 -28.63 -2.45 -5.55
N GLU A 174 -28.82 -1.70 -6.63
CA GLU A 174 -29.90 -1.94 -7.60
C GLU A 174 -29.49 -2.94 -8.71
N GLY A 175 -28.20 -3.22 -8.91
CA GLY A 175 -27.71 -4.17 -9.93
C GLY A 175 -27.02 -5.44 -9.41
N LEU A 176 -26.79 -5.56 -8.10
CA LEU A 176 -26.13 -6.72 -7.47
C LEU A 176 -27.18 -7.61 -6.81
N HIS A 177 -27.65 -8.63 -7.53
CA HIS A 177 -28.63 -9.62 -7.05
C HIS A 177 -27.98 -10.90 -6.49
N ASP A 178 -26.66 -10.90 -6.32
CA ASP A 178 -25.90 -12.04 -5.85
C ASP A 178 -25.46 -11.83 -4.39
N ASP A 179 -26.09 -12.57 -3.48
CA ASP A 179 -25.82 -12.52 -2.04
C ASP A 179 -24.38 -12.97 -1.70
N GLU A 180 -23.77 -13.88 -2.50
CA GLU A 180 -22.38 -14.32 -2.33
C GLU A 180 -21.41 -13.17 -2.60
N VAL A 181 -21.69 -12.41 -3.67
CA VAL A 181 -20.90 -11.24 -4.06
C VAL A 181 -21.04 -10.12 -3.00
N LEU A 182 -22.26 -9.85 -2.52
CA LEU A 182 -22.50 -8.87 -1.47
C LEU A 182 -21.81 -9.22 -0.15
N GLN A 183 -21.83 -10.50 0.24
CA GLN A 183 -21.11 -10.97 1.41
C GLN A 183 -19.60 -10.75 1.27
N ARG A 184 -19.02 -11.12 0.12
CA ARG A 184 -17.60 -10.95 -0.16
C ARG A 184 -17.17 -9.48 -0.11
N TYR A 185 -17.99 -8.58 -0.64
CA TYR A 185 -17.76 -7.13 -0.51
C TYR A 185 -17.76 -6.67 0.96
N ALA A 186 -18.69 -7.15 1.76
CA ALA A 186 -18.77 -6.78 3.18
C ALA A 186 -17.55 -7.26 3.97
N GLU A 187 -17.08 -8.48 3.68
CA GLU A 187 -15.85 -9.03 4.25
C GLU A 187 -14.62 -8.23 3.81
N SER A 188 -14.46 -7.97 2.52
CA SER A 188 -13.36 -7.15 1.99
C SER A 188 -13.38 -5.72 2.54
N SER A 189 -14.55 -5.10 2.69
CA SER A 189 -14.67 -3.76 3.30
C SER A 189 -14.19 -3.75 4.75
N ARG A 190 -14.55 -4.78 5.54
CA ARG A 190 -14.08 -4.91 6.93
C ARG A 190 -12.56 -5.15 6.98
N THR A 191 -12.03 -5.99 6.09
CA THR A 191 -10.59 -6.23 5.99
C THR A 191 -9.85 -4.94 5.60
N ALA A 192 -10.41 -4.13 4.69
CA ALA A 192 -9.85 -2.83 4.30
C ALA A 192 -9.86 -1.82 5.44
N GLU A 193 -10.88 -1.81 6.30
CA GLU A 193 -10.91 -1.00 7.53
C GLU A 193 -9.78 -1.38 8.49
N GLN A 194 -9.64 -2.68 8.76
CA GLN A 194 -8.58 -3.18 9.64
C GLN A 194 -7.21 -2.89 9.03
N PHE A 195 -7.06 -3.06 7.72
CA PHE A 195 -5.84 -2.78 6.99
C PHE A 195 -5.42 -1.31 7.14
N ALA A 196 -6.34 -0.38 6.89
CA ALA A 196 -6.10 1.06 7.06
C ALA A 196 -5.71 1.40 8.51
N ALA A 197 -6.35 0.76 9.50
CA ALA A 197 -6.01 0.97 10.91
C ALA A 197 -4.60 0.46 11.25
N MET A 198 -4.20 -0.70 10.74
CA MET A 198 -2.85 -1.25 10.97
C MET A 198 -1.78 -0.43 10.26
N LEU A 199 -2.05 0.08 9.06
CA LEU A 199 -1.18 1.04 8.39
C LEU A 199 -1.02 2.34 9.18
N GLY A 200 -2.09 2.86 9.78
CA GLY A 200 -2.01 4.03 10.65
C GLY A 200 -1.11 3.81 11.87
N LYS A 201 -1.14 2.61 12.46
CA LYS A 201 -0.25 2.25 13.57
C LYS A 201 1.21 2.11 13.11
N ALA A 202 1.44 1.46 11.98
CA ALA A 202 2.77 1.33 11.39
C ALA A 202 3.35 2.71 11.04
N TYR A 203 2.55 3.56 10.38
CA TYR A 203 2.87 4.95 10.09
C TYR A 203 3.25 5.75 11.35
N SER A 204 2.44 5.62 12.41
CA SER A 204 2.75 6.27 13.69
C SER A 204 4.09 5.79 14.22
N ALA A 205 4.32 4.47 14.27
CA ALA A 205 5.55 3.89 14.79
C ALA A 205 6.79 4.33 13.99
N VAL A 206 6.73 4.32 12.65
CA VAL A 206 7.82 4.82 11.80
C VAL A 206 8.08 6.30 12.05
N GLY A 207 7.04 7.09 12.35
CA GLY A 207 7.20 8.49 12.71
C GLY A 207 8.10 8.70 13.94
N HIS A 208 8.20 7.72 14.84
CA HIS A 208 9.08 7.77 16.01
C HIS A 208 10.50 7.21 15.75
N LEU A 209 10.80 6.80 14.52
CA LEU A 209 12.14 6.36 14.13
C LEU A 209 12.94 7.54 13.57
N ALA A 210 14.18 7.65 14.04
CA ALA A 210 15.20 8.54 13.53
C ALA A 210 16.42 7.74 13.08
N TYR A 211 17.30 8.40 12.33
CA TYR A 211 18.49 7.81 11.74
C TYR A 211 19.75 8.33 12.44
N LYS A 212 20.71 7.45 12.71
CA LYS A 212 22.05 7.84 13.17
C LYS A 212 22.88 8.26 11.98
N GLU A 213 23.41 9.48 11.97
CA GLU A 213 24.40 9.88 10.98
C GLU A 213 25.57 8.87 11.00
N THR A 214 25.78 8.19 9.86
CA THR A 214 26.97 7.36 9.67
C THR A 214 28.18 8.27 9.82
N PRO A 215 29.20 7.92 10.64
CA PRO A 215 30.42 8.71 10.69
C PRO A 215 31.01 8.69 9.28
N GLU A 216 31.03 9.86 8.63
CA GLU A 216 31.71 10.03 7.35
C GLU A 216 33.12 9.49 7.52
N GLY A 217 33.49 8.50 6.69
CA GLY A 217 34.84 7.97 6.69
C GLY A 217 35.81 9.12 6.55
N GLN A 218 36.71 9.27 7.54
CA GLN A 218 37.79 10.23 7.54
C GLN A 218 38.35 10.35 6.12
N GLU A 219 38.23 11.52 5.51
CA GLU A 219 39.04 11.87 4.35
C GLU A 219 40.49 11.56 4.74
N SER A 220 41.05 10.54 4.10
CA SER A 220 42.45 10.23 4.24
C SER A 220 43.20 11.44 3.70
N ALA A 221 43.68 12.27 4.62
CA ALA A 221 44.67 13.29 4.37
C ALA A 221 45.98 12.59 3.96
N ALA A 222 46.03 12.13 2.72
CA ALA A 222 47.28 11.83 2.04
C ALA A 222 47.75 13.11 1.36
N GLY A 223 48.19 14.05 2.19
CA GLY A 223 49.18 15.02 1.76
C GLY A 223 50.56 14.37 1.84
N SER A 224 51.21 14.20 0.70
CA SER A 224 52.64 14.50 0.43
C SER A 224 53.02 14.04 -0.97
#